data_AF-A0A833FTP0-F1
#
_entry.id   AF-A0A833FTP0-F1
#
_cell.length_a   1.000
_cell.length_b   1.000
_cell.length_c   1.000
_cell.angle_alpha   90.00
_cell.angle_beta   90.00
_cell.angle_gamma   90.00
#
_symmetry.space_group_name_H-M   'P 1'
#
loop_
_entity.id
_entity.type
_entity.pdbx_description
1 polymer ?
#
loop_
_entity_poly.entity_id
_entity_poly.type
_entity_poly.pdbx_seq_one_letter_code
_entity_poly.pdbx_strand_id
1 'polypeptide(L)'
;LVGQGVQFSSFPPNFIYTKIDEVKVELLEEAAKDAYKRADHLADSSEVALNKLKSIRQGVFQITPEFNFDVSDSGYYDTTTINKTVKAVVTATYTIK
;
A
#
# COMPACT_ATOMS: atom_id res chain seq x y z
N LEU A 1 14.79 13.82 -40.07
CA LEU A 1 13.68 13.63 -39.11
C LEU A 1 13.13 14.96 -38.60
N VAL A 2 13.90 15.84 -37.94
CA VAL A 2 13.41 17.19 -37.56
C VAL A 2 13.22 18.14 -38.77
N GLY A 3 14.04 18.00 -39.82
CA GLY A 3 13.92 18.79 -41.05
C GLY A 3 12.84 18.35 -42.05
N GLN A 4 11.93 17.45 -41.68
CA GLN A 4 10.86 16.91 -42.55
C GLN A 4 9.45 17.43 -42.18
N GLY A 5 9.35 18.46 -41.34
CA GLY A 5 8.05 19.01 -40.91
C GLY A 5 7.30 18.15 -39.88
N VAL A 6 7.91 17.07 -39.38
CA VAL A 6 7.37 16.27 -38.28
C VAL A 6 7.65 17.00 -36.97
N GLN A 7 6.62 17.55 -36.33
CA GLN A 7 6.73 18.09 -34.98
C GLN A 7 6.98 16.95 -33.99
N PHE A 8 8.15 16.95 -33.37
CA PHE A 8 8.48 16.05 -32.27
C PHE A 8 8.29 16.78 -30.95
N SER A 9 7.41 16.27 -30.10
CA SER A 9 7.28 16.71 -28.71
C SER A 9 7.88 15.64 -27.81
N SER A 10 8.86 16.03 -26.99
CA SER A 10 9.45 15.16 -25.98
C SER A 10 8.68 15.30 -24.68
N PHE A 11 8.25 14.19 -24.10
CA PHE A 11 7.65 14.14 -22.76
C PHE A 11 8.61 13.46 -21.79
N PRO A 12 8.56 13.80 -20.49
CA PRO A 12 9.29 13.04 -19.47
C PRO A 12 8.93 11.55 -19.51
N PRO A 13 9.88 10.63 -19.25
CA PRO A 13 9.60 9.21 -19.18
C PRO A 13 8.73 8.87 -17.97
N ASN A 14 7.97 7.78 -18.08
CA ASN A 14 7.24 7.18 -16.96
C ASN A 14 8.00 5.96 -16.42
N PHE A 15 8.07 5.85 -15.09
CA PHE A 15 8.69 4.76 -14.37
C PHE A 15 7.62 3.92 -13.66
N ILE A 16 7.43 2.69 -14.15
CA ILE A 16 6.41 1.77 -13.67
C ILE A 16 7.09 0.50 -13.15
N TYR A 17 6.72 0.07 -11.94
CA TYR A 17 7.15 -1.22 -11.41
C TYR A 17 6.19 -2.32 -11.88
N THR A 18 6.64 -3.15 -12.81
CA THR A 18 5.80 -4.12 -13.52
C THR A 18 5.34 -5.30 -12.66
N LYS A 19 6.01 -5.58 -11.54
CA LYS A 19 5.66 -6.65 -10.61
C LYS A 19 4.87 -6.16 -9.40
N ILE A 20 4.25 -4.98 -9.49
CA ILE A 20 3.59 -4.36 -8.34
C ILE A 20 2.46 -5.23 -7.77
N ASP A 21 1.80 -6.02 -8.61
CA ASP A 21 0.68 -6.86 -8.15
C ASP A 21 1.14 -8.03 -7.27
N GLU A 22 2.34 -8.58 -7.49
CA GLU A 22 2.95 -9.58 -6.61
C GLU A 22 3.24 -8.96 -5.23
N VAL A 23 3.90 -7.80 -5.23
CA VAL A 23 4.24 -7.05 -4.00
C VAL A 23 2.99 -6.65 -3.22
N LYS A 24 1.89 -6.28 -3.89
CA LYS A 24 0.62 -5.94 -3.23
C LYS A 24 0.08 -7.11 -2.40
N VAL A 25 0.14 -8.33 -2.92
CA VAL A 25 -0.37 -9.52 -2.21
C VAL A 25 0.46 -9.78 -0.95
N GLU A 26 1.79 -9.75 -1.08
CA GLU A 26 2.71 -9.93 0.04
C GLU A 26 2.49 -8.86 1.13
N LEU A 27 2.34 -7.60 0.73
CA LEU A 27 2.10 -6.50 1.67
C LEU A 27 0.78 -6.66 2.44
N LEU A 28 -0.28 -7.17 1.81
CA LEU A 28 -1.55 -7.40 2.51
C LEU A 28 -1.46 -8.53 3.52
N GLU A 29 -0.71 -9.59 3.19
CA GLU A 29 -0.45 -10.68 4.13
C GLU A 29 0.31 -10.15 5.36
N GLU A 30 1.38 -9.40 5.16
CA GLU A 30 2.17 -8.84 6.26
C GLU A 30 1.37 -7.80 7.07
N ALA A 31 0.59 -6.93 6.40
CA ALA A 31 -0.29 -5.98 7.08
C ALA A 31 -1.38 -6.67 7.92
N ALA A 32 -1.94 -7.78 7.45
CA ALA A 32 -2.91 -8.56 8.21
C ALA A 32 -2.29 -9.23 9.44
N LYS A 33 -1.10 -9.81 9.30
CA LYS A 33 -0.33 -10.39 10.43
C LYS A 33 0.01 -9.32 11.47
N ASP A 34 0.43 -8.15 11.01
CA ASP A 34 0.75 -7.00 11.85
C ASP A 34 -0.50 -6.46 12.59
N ALA A 35 -1.64 -6.37 11.89
CA ALA A 35 -2.92 -6.02 12.51
C ALA A 35 -3.33 -7.02 13.60
N TYR A 36 -3.18 -8.33 13.35
CA TYR A 36 -3.45 -9.36 14.35
C TYR A 36 -2.56 -9.20 15.59
N LYS A 37 -1.23 -9.11 15.40
CA LYS A 37 -0.27 -8.98 16.51
C LYS A 37 -0.59 -7.78 17.41
N ARG A 38 -0.93 -6.63 16.79
CA ARG A 38 -1.34 -5.45 17.57
C ARG A 38 -2.63 -5.68 18.34
N ALA A 39 -3.64 -6.28 17.72
CA ALA A 39 -4.90 -6.57 18.40
C ALA A 39 -4.70 -7.54 19.57
N ASP A 40 -3.84 -8.54 19.39
CA ASP A 40 -3.50 -9.56 20.39
C ASP A 40 -2.81 -8.92 21.61
N HIS A 41 -1.77 -8.10 21.38
CA HIS A 41 -1.10 -7.35 22.44
C HIS A 41 -2.04 -6.39 23.21
N LEU A 42 -2.98 -5.74 22.51
CA LEU A 42 -3.96 -4.86 23.14
C LEU A 42 -4.99 -5.64 23.98
N ALA A 43 -5.42 -6.81 23.49
CA ALA A 43 -6.33 -7.68 24.22
C ALA A 43 -5.66 -8.23 25.49
N ASP A 44 -4.44 -8.76 25.36
CA ASP A 44 -3.65 -9.30 26.49
C ASP A 44 -3.44 -8.25 27.59
N SER A 45 -3.10 -7.02 27.22
CA SER A 45 -2.93 -5.91 28.18
C SER A 45 -4.23 -5.47 28.86
N SER A 46 -5.38 -5.90 28.33
CA SER A 46 -6.72 -5.64 28.87
C SER A 46 -7.34 -6.88 29.55
N GLU A 47 -6.53 -7.91 29.83
CA GLU A 47 -6.95 -9.18 30.45
C GLU A 47 -8.05 -9.93 29.68
N VAL A 48 -8.18 -9.69 28.38
CA VAL A 48 -9.13 -10.38 27.50
C VAL A 48 -8.38 -11.08 26.37
N ALA A 49 -8.91 -12.21 25.90
CA ALA A 49 -8.30 -12.94 24.79
C ALA A 49 -9.05 -12.64 23.49
N LEU A 50 -8.31 -12.52 22.39
CA LEU A 50 -8.92 -12.53 21.06
C LEU A 50 -9.62 -13.87 20.79
N ASN A 51 -10.69 -13.80 20.00
CA ASN A 51 -11.43 -14.94 19.49
C ASN A 51 -11.40 -14.89 17.94
N LYS A 52 -12.55 -15.03 17.28
CA LYS A 52 -12.61 -15.12 15.82
C LYS A 52 -12.47 -13.75 15.16
N LEU A 53 -11.90 -13.75 13.95
CA LEU A 53 -11.99 -12.62 13.03
C LEU A 53 -13.47 -12.37 12.68
N LYS A 54 -13.93 -11.14 12.93
CA LYS A 54 -15.30 -10.69 12.63
C LYS A 54 -15.39 -10.04 11.26
N SER A 55 -14.42 -9.19 10.93
CA SER A 55 -14.36 -8.49 9.65
C SER A 55 -12.93 -8.08 9.33
N ILE A 56 -12.61 -8.04 8.05
CA ILE A 56 -11.35 -7.53 7.53
C ILE A 56 -11.63 -6.62 6.34
N ARG A 57 -10.91 -5.51 6.26
CA ARG A 57 -10.99 -4.55 5.17
C ARG A 57 -9.59 -4.13 4.78
N GLN A 58 -9.36 -4.14 3.48
CA GLN A 58 -8.18 -3.55 2.87
C GLN A 58 -8.43 -2.06 2.56
N GLY A 59 -7.45 -1.22 2.88
CA GLY A 59 -7.41 0.19 2.47
C GLY A 59 -6.76 0.39 1.11
N VAL A 60 -6.80 1.64 0.62
CA VAL A 60 -6.21 2.00 -0.67
C VAL A 60 -4.68 2.00 -0.58
N PHE A 61 -4.02 1.38 -1.57
CA PHE A 61 -2.57 1.39 -1.68
C PHE A 61 -2.04 2.80 -1.92
N GLN A 62 -0.91 3.12 -1.29
CA GLN A 62 -0.15 4.34 -1.56
C GLN A 62 1.16 3.95 -2.22
N ILE A 63 1.38 4.40 -3.45
CA ILE A 63 2.63 4.21 -4.20
C ILE A 63 3.20 5.60 -4.44
N THR A 64 4.13 6.00 -3.58
CA THR A 64 4.70 7.34 -3.53
C THR A 64 6.19 7.32 -3.87
N PRO A 65 6.82 8.47 -4.16
CA PRO A 65 8.27 8.58 -4.17
C PRO A 65 8.90 8.10 -2.85
N GLU A 66 10.16 7.70 -2.93
CA GLU A 66 10.97 7.40 -1.74
C GLU A 66 11.03 8.60 -0.78
N PHE A 67 10.97 8.33 0.53
CA PHE A 67 10.91 9.34 1.61
C PHE A 67 9.69 10.27 1.59
N ASN A 68 8.66 9.96 0.79
CA ASN A 68 7.38 10.66 0.84
C ASN A 68 6.42 9.97 1.83
N PHE A 69 5.78 10.77 2.70
CA PHE A 69 4.82 10.32 3.71
C PHE A 69 3.37 10.71 3.41
N ASP A 70 3.12 11.35 2.27
CA ASP A 70 1.81 11.78 1.82
C ASP A 70 0.87 10.59 1.68
N VAL A 71 -0.39 10.82 2.04
CA VAL A 71 -1.48 9.87 1.92
C VAL A 71 -2.67 10.55 1.27
N SER A 72 -3.41 9.78 0.49
CA SER A 72 -4.64 10.22 -0.18
C SER A 72 -5.72 9.16 0.01
N ASP A 73 -6.95 9.61 0.22
CA ASP A 73 -8.12 8.73 0.29
C ASP A 73 -8.35 7.97 -1.03
N SER A 74 -7.96 8.55 -2.17
CA SER A 74 -7.99 7.90 -3.48
C SER A 74 -6.73 7.09 -3.80
N GLY A 75 -5.70 7.19 -2.96
CA GLY A 75 -4.38 6.63 -3.21
C GLY A 75 -3.48 7.51 -4.07
N TYR A 76 -2.17 7.28 -3.94
CA TYR A 76 -1.15 7.78 -4.84
C TYR A 76 -0.63 6.66 -5.75
N TYR A 77 -0.40 6.99 -7.02
CA TYR A 77 0.29 6.13 -7.98
C TYR A 77 1.32 6.95 -8.74
N ASP A 78 2.48 7.16 -8.13
CA ASP A 78 3.55 7.92 -8.76
C ASP A 78 4.13 7.14 -9.95
N THR A 79 4.25 7.80 -11.11
CA THR A 79 4.96 7.30 -12.29
C THR A 79 6.19 8.13 -12.62
N THR A 80 6.56 9.10 -11.78
CA THR A 80 7.60 10.09 -12.10
C THR A 80 8.98 9.74 -11.55
N THR A 81 9.07 8.93 -10.48
CA THR A 81 10.34 8.54 -9.86
C THR A 81 10.72 7.08 -10.11
N ILE A 82 12.01 6.75 -10.06
CA ILE A 82 12.45 5.35 -10.17
C ILE A 82 12.16 4.60 -8.85
N ASN A 83 12.65 5.14 -7.73
CA ASN A 83 12.44 4.53 -6.41
C ASN A 83 11.06 4.91 -5.86
N LYS A 84 10.38 3.92 -5.29
CA LYS A 84 9.04 4.06 -4.75
C LYS A 84 8.90 3.43 -3.38
N THR A 85 8.06 4.02 -2.55
CA THR A 85 7.57 3.44 -1.31
C THR A 85 6.13 2.99 -1.51
N VAL A 86 5.84 1.74 -1.14
CA VAL A 86 4.50 1.17 -1.24
C VAL A 86 3.96 0.93 0.16
N LYS A 87 2.77 1.45 0.45
CA LYS A 87 2.10 1.26 1.75
C LYS A 87 0.74 0.60 1.53
N ALA A 88 0.46 -0.40 2.37
CA ALA A 88 -0.83 -1.08 2.46
C ALA A 88 -1.35 -0.93 3.88
N VAL A 89 -2.66 -0.74 4.01
CA VAL A 89 -3.33 -0.70 5.32
C VAL A 89 -4.40 -1.78 5.34
N VAL A 90 -4.41 -2.56 6.41
CA VAL A 90 -5.45 -3.55 6.69
C VAL A 90 -6.10 -3.18 8.01
N THR A 91 -7.43 -3.12 8.02
CA THR A 91 -8.25 -2.97 9.22
C THR A 91 -8.92 -4.30 9.50
N ALA A 92 -8.60 -4.89 10.64
CA ALA A 92 -9.22 -6.13 11.10
C ALA A 92 -9.98 -5.89 12.40
N THR A 93 -11.12 -6.56 12.56
CA THR A 93 -11.92 -6.55 13.78
C THR A 93 -12.08 -7.98 14.24
N TYR A 94 -11.80 -8.22 15.52
CA TYR A 94 -11.91 -9.52 16.17
C TYR A 94 -12.98 -9.45 17.25
N THR A 95 -13.65 -10.56 17.49
CA THR A 95 -14.42 -10.74 18.73
C THR A 95 -13.48 -11.05 19.89
N ILE A 96 -13.88 -10.72 21.12
CA ILE A 96 -13.20 -11.14 22.35
C ILE A 96 -13.87 -12.39 22.93
N LYS A 97 -13.18 -13.12 23.81
CA LYS A 97 -13.74 -14.23 24.60
C LYS A 97 -14.48 -13.75 25.82
#